data_AF-A0A1B7P608-F1
#
_entry.id   AF-A0A1B7P608-F1
#
_cell.length_a   1.000
_cell.length_b   1.000
_cell.length_c   1.000
_cell.angle_alpha   90.00
_cell.angle_beta   90.00
_cell.angle_gamma   90.00
#
_symmetry.space_group_name_H-M   'P 1'
#
loop_
_entity.id
_entity.type
_entity.pdbx_description
1 polymer ?
#
loop_
_entity_poly.entity_id
_entity_poly.type
_entity_poly.pdbx_seq_one_letter_code
_entity_poly.pdbx_strand_id
1 'polypeptide(L)'
;MEEINECLLDTRPPGPNVGNDNGECASMWEACSIGQGAFLHEVGHAFGAPHTTGIMSRGYAQHWPRNFLARTTYCAAKNKDGVVVIDGQTENNARWDLRDALSFRLFPHFWIPGDECFEDGVRAETPRAVVIGKGSKDTTKLGIRLSCRAGIVQISFNNKPEPFPTAVSPANEVIYPILDLKSRFGRSNNEILKLTVLGMNGKTRTVTDVWHLLGSSAIIRIPGSEVVLTKQSILCPQLEADESEEPDDSIVWNWATLLTKPTNMSNSGFNLGSMKSVRSIDVRTGAFLDGLYVDFDDGERVNCGPRLNRNGGKHTFSGHAARKIDIIPNDANKSVRDSEDREIIRIEVARAHNVITGMRIHLKDGTQGGELSGYGRVEETCTLEPPHGHRIVGFYGRSWWGRMCDAIFEFGILTAPRGVHLPEAVYGMKEFMNTDGKYNVS
;
A
#
# COMPACT_ATOMS: atom_id res chain seq x y z
N MET A 1 29.40 29.02 11.11
CA MET A 1 29.48 29.08 9.63
C MET A 1 30.90 29.36 9.15
N GLU A 2 31.71 30.13 9.90
CA GLU A 2 33.03 30.58 9.44
C GLU A 2 34.08 29.46 9.23
N GLU A 3 33.99 28.32 9.94
CA GLU A 3 35.00 27.24 9.88
C GLU A 3 34.67 26.09 8.90
N ILE A 4 33.50 26.10 8.23
CA ILE A 4 33.05 24.96 7.40
C ILE A 4 34.05 24.64 6.29
N ASN A 5 34.57 25.67 5.62
CA ASN A 5 35.52 25.50 4.52
C ASN A 5 36.86 24.92 5.00
N GLU A 6 37.37 25.39 6.14
CA GLU A 6 38.64 24.92 6.69
C GLU A 6 38.56 23.45 7.07
N CYS A 7 37.49 23.04 7.76
CA CYS A 7 37.29 21.64 8.13
C CYS A 7 37.12 20.73 6.89
N LEU A 8 36.38 21.18 5.87
CA LEU A 8 36.09 20.38 4.68
C LEU A 8 37.22 20.38 3.63
N LEU A 9 38.28 21.16 3.84
CA LEU A 9 39.49 21.17 3.02
C LEU A 9 40.71 20.56 3.72
N ASP A 10 40.60 20.22 5.01
CA ASP A 10 41.70 19.71 5.82
C ASP A 10 42.08 18.26 5.44
N THR A 11 43.21 18.11 4.77
CA THR A 11 43.77 16.82 4.34
C THR A 11 44.67 16.15 5.37
N ARG A 12 44.84 16.74 6.56
CA ARG A 12 45.67 16.12 7.63
C ARG A 12 45.04 14.82 8.11
N PRO A 13 45.83 13.84 8.58
CA PRO A 13 45.30 12.63 9.19
C PRO A 13 44.49 12.95 10.47
N PRO A 14 43.36 12.26 10.72
CA PRO A 14 42.48 12.55 11.86
C PRO A 14 43.02 12.10 13.22
N GLY A 15 44.20 11.46 13.26
CA GLY A 15 44.82 10.93 14.47
C GLY A 15 44.19 9.61 14.94
N PRO A 16 44.72 9.00 16.02
CA PRO A 16 44.33 7.66 16.45
C PRO A 16 42.99 7.60 17.21
N ASN A 17 42.42 8.75 17.57
CA ASN A 17 41.21 8.83 18.40
C ASN A 17 39.90 8.91 17.59
N VAL A 18 39.99 8.96 16.26
CA VAL A 18 38.83 9.00 15.36
C VAL A 18 38.58 7.60 14.81
N GLY A 19 37.39 7.06 15.07
CA GLY A 19 36.98 5.77 14.53
C GLY A 19 36.92 5.78 13.01
N ASN A 20 37.42 4.70 12.39
CA ASN A 20 37.42 4.50 10.93
C ASN A 20 37.00 3.07 10.59
N ASP A 21 35.81 2.70 11.06
CA ASP A 21 35.21 1.37 10.90
C ASP A 21 35.08 0.92 9.43
N ASN A 22 34.78 1.85 8.53
CA ASN A 22 34.59 1.58 7.11
C ASN A 22 35.80 1.95 6.22
N GLY A 23 36.91 2.41 6.80
CA GLY A 23 38.08 2.81 6.02
C GLY A 23 37.90 4.09 5.20
N GLU A 24 36.89 4.91 5.49
CA GLU A 24 36.53 6.11 4.72
C GLU A 24 37.02 7.43 5.35
N CYS A 25 37.59 7.41 6.57
CA CYS A 25 38.06 8.59 7.31
C CYS A 25 39.58 8.75 7.26
N ALA A 26 40.21 8.79 6.07
CA ALA A 26 41.67 8.85 5.97
C ALA A 26 42.25 10.27 6.24
N SER A 27 41.42 11.30 6.18
CA SER A 27 41.74 12.70 6.44
C SER A 27 40.68 13.39 7.31
N MET A 28 41.04 14.55 7.88
CA MET A 28 40.15 15.35 8.73
C MET A 28 38.86 15.76 8.02
N TRP A 29 38.92 16.14 6.74
CA TRP A 29 37.72 16.50 5.99
C TRP A 29 36.78 15.30 5.76
N GLU A 30 37.34 14.11 5.53
CA GLU A 30 36.57 12.87 5.38
C GLU A 30 35.89 12.49 6.70
N ALA A 31 36.64 12.56 7.82
CA ALA A 31 36.10 12.36 9.15
C ALA A 31 34.99 13.37 9.49
N CYS A 32 35.19 14.65 9.15
CA CYS A 32 34.21 15.71 9.31
C CYS A 32 32.93 15.43 8.49
N SER A 33 33.08 15.04 7.23
CA SER A 33 31.97 14.73 6.33
C SER A 33 31.15 13.53 6.82
N ILE A 34 31.83 12.49 7.29
CA ILE A 34 31.18 11.29 7.83
C ILE A 34 30.50 11.60 9.16
N GLY A 35 31.14 12.34 10.06
CA GLY A 35 30.56 12.71 11.35
C GLY A 35 29.30 13.56 11.21
N GLN A 36 29.36 14.63 10.39
CA GLN A 36 28.19 15.50 10.15
C GLN A 36 27.07 14.77 9.40
N GLY A 37 27.42 13.96 8.40
CA GLY A 37 26.44 13.20 7.64
C GLY A 37 25.80 12.07 8.44
N ALA A 38 26.55 11.38 9.29
CA ALA A 38 26.00 10.35 10.20
C ALA A 38 25.09 10.98 11.25
N PHE A 39 25.45 12.15 11.79
CA PHE A 39 24.55 12.90 12.65
C PHE A 39 23.22 13.19 11.94
N LEU A 40 23.26 13.65 10.68
CA LEU A 40 22.04 13.87 9.90
C LEU A 40 21.28 12.56 9.64
N HIS A 41 21.96 11.46 9.35
CA HIS A 41 21.33 10.14 9.20
C HIS A 41 20.49 9.75 10.42
N GLU A 42 21.03 9.93 11.63
CA GLU A 42 20.30 9.67 12.88
C GLU A 42 19.14 10.64 13.10
N VAL A 43 19.30 11.92 12.70
CA VAL A 43 18.18 12.87 12.68
C VAL A 43 17.07 12.39 11.73
N GLY A 44 17.43 11.81 10.59
CA GLY A 44 16.48 11.19 9.67
C GLY A 44 15.69 10.06 10.33
N HIS A 45 16.37 9.15 11.02
CA HIS A 45 15.73 8.11 11.81
C HIS A 45 14.82 8.65 12.92
N ALA A 46 15.24 9.73 13.60
CA ALA A 46 14.42 10.38 14.62
C ALA A 46 13.10 10.93 14.05
N PHE A 47 13.08 11.34 12.77
CA PHE A 47 11.87 11.75 12.04
C PHE A 47 11.25 10.62 11.20
N GLY A 48 11.64 9.37 11.43
CA GLY A 48 11.01 8.19 10.85
C GLY A 48 11.43 7.85 9.42
N ALA A 49 12.50 8.44 8.89
CA ALA A 49 13.06 8.03 7.60
C ALA A 49 13.69 6.63 7.71
N PRO A 50 13.33 5.68 6.83
CA PRO A 50 14.02 4.38 6.74
C PRO A 50 15.37 4.52 6.03
N HIS A 51 16.09 3.42 5.80
CA HIS A 51 17.24 3.45 4.89
C HIS A 51 16.77 3.68 3.44
N THR A 52 17.00 4.89 2.94
CA THR A 52 16.58 5.38 1.61
C THR A 52 17.82 5.81 0.82
N THR A 53 17.68 6.52 -0.29
CA THR A 53 18.83 7.09 -0.99
C THR A 53 19.43 8.30 -0.28
N GLY A 54 20.59 8.76 -0.75
CA GLY A 54 21.20 9.98 -0.28
C GLY A 54 21.79 9.86 1.12
N ILE A 55 21.43 10.77 2.04
CA ILE A 55 21.92 10.76 3.44
C ILE A 55 21.57 9.43 4.14
N MET A 56 20.39 8.88 3.87
CA MET A 56 19.96 7.62 4.49
C MET A 56 20.67 6.37 3.93
N SER A 57 21.45 6.50 2.85
CA SER A 57 22.36 5.46 2.33
C SER A 57 23.83 5.89 2.37
N ARG A 58 24.23 6.71 3.35
CA ARG A 58 25.63 7.15 3.53
C ARG A 58 26.20 7.96 2.35
N GLY A 59 25.35 8.57 1.52
CA GLY A 59 25.75 9.38 0.38
C GLY A 59 26.57 10.63 0.74
N TYR A 60 26.59 10.99 2.02
CA TYR A 60 27.38 12.10 2.58
C TYR A 60 28.88 11.82 2.64
N ALA A 61 29.34 10.56 2.72
CA ALA A 61 30.75 10.24 3.03
C ALA A 61 31.75 10.96 2.12
N GLN A 62 31.38 11.15 0.84
CA GLN A 62 32.21 11.83 -0.16
C GLN A 62 31.55 13.05 -0.77
N HIS A 63 30.21 13.15 -0.70
CA HIS A 63 29.47 14.21 -1.38
C HIS A 63 29.13 15.37 -0.45
N TRP A 64 29.27 15.22 0.87
CA TRP A 64 28.96 16.29 1.83
C TRP A 64 29.66 17.62 1.55
N PRO A 65 30.96 17.64 1.18
CA PRO A 65 31.62 18.90 0.83
C PRO A 65 31.02 19.63 -0.37
N ARG A 66 30.31 18.92 -1.26
CA ARG A 66 29.68 19.50 -2.46
C ARG A 66 28.51 20.43 -2.14
N ASN A 67 27.98 20.38 -0.92
CA ASN A 67 26.96 21.33 -0.46
C ASN A 67 27.55 22.71 -0.08
N PHE A 68 28.87 22.80 0.11
CA PHE A 68 29.51 24.00 0.68
C PHE A 68 30.64 24.56 -0.19
N LEU A 69 31.30 23.69 -0.96
CA LEU A 69 32.52 24.03 -1.70
C LEU A 69 32.29 24.02 -3.22
N ALA A 70 32.86 25.02 -3.90
CA ALA A 70 32.92 25.05 -5.37
C ALA A 70 33.91 24.02 -5.96
N ARG A 71 34.82 23.49 -5.14
CA ARG A 71 35.73 22.39 -5.50
C ARG A 71 36.05 21.56 -4.28
N THR A 72 35.90 20.25 -4.36
CA THR A 72 36.28 19.35 -3.27
C THR A 72 37.80 19.18 -3.22
N THR A 73 38.33 18.77 -2.08
CA THR A 73 39.76 18.43 -1.93
C THR A 73 40.02 16.97 -2.32
N TYR A 74 41.29 16.56 -2.30
CA TYR A 74 41.72 15.18 -2.58
C TYR A 74 41.15 14.20 -1.54
N CYS A 75 40.58 13.11 -2.02
CA CYS A 75 40.08 12.00 -1.22
C CYS A 75 41.17 10.96 -1.00
N ALA A 76 41.70 10.94 0.22
CA ALA A 76 42.72 9.99 0.63
C ALA A 76 42.17 8.56 0.70
N ALA A 77 40.92 8.38 1.16
CA ALA A 77 40.31 7.06 1.27
C ALA A 77 40.10 6.35 -0.08
N LYS A 78 39.83 7.12 -1.15
CA LYS A 78 39.59 6.58 -2.51
C LYS A 78 40.74 6.81 -3.48
N ASN A 79 41.80 7.50 -3.05
CA ASN A 79 42.90 7.96 -3.90
C ASN A 79 42.38 8.69 -5.16
N LYS A 80 41.57 9.73 -4.96
CA LYS A 80 40.93 10.50 -6.05
C LYS A 80 41.10 11.99 -5.86
N ASP A 81 41.43 12.67 -6.96
CA ASP A 81 41.45 14.13 -7.01
C ASP A 81 40.06 14.73 -6.77
N GLY A 82 40.08 15.92 -6.19
CA GLY A 82 38.88 16.71 -5.95
C GLY A 82 38.23 17.21 -7.23
N VAL A 83 36.91 17.31 -7.22
CA VAL A 83 36.09 17.70 -8.38
C VAL A 83 35.61 19.14 -8.26
N VAL A 84 35.50 19.83 -9.39
CA VAL A 84 34.77 21.10 -9.45
C VAL A 84 33.29 20.78 -9.31
N VAL A 85 32.61 21.51 -8.42
CA VAL A 85 31.20 21.35 -8.11
C VAL A 85 30.43 22.37 -8.92
N ILE A 86 29.62 21.88 -9.85
CA ILE A 86 28.73 22.68 -10.67
C ILE A 86 27.31 22.27 -10.33
N ASP A 87 26.50 23.22 -9.87
CA ASP A 87 25.12 22.96 -9.47
C ASP A 87 24.31 22.33 -10.62
N GLY A 88 23.53 21.32 -10.29
CA GLY A 88 22.76 20.52 -11.25
C GLY A 88 23.56 19.61 -12.19
N GLN A 89 24.90 19.70 -12.24
CA GLN A 89 25.74 18.86 -13.12
C GLN A 89 26.59 17.86 -12.34
N THR A 90 27.18 18.28 -11.22
CA THR A 90 27.95 17.40 -10.36
C THR A 90 27.00 16.60 -9.49
N GLU A 91 27.08 15.26 -9.57
CA GLU A 91 26.28 14.37 -8.73
C GLU A 91 26.44 14.76 -7.25
N ASN A 92 25.35 14.76 -6.48
CA ASN A 92 25.43 14.98 -5.05
C ASN A 92 24.40 14.11 -4.33
N ASN A 93 24.90 13.12 -3.59
CA ASN A 93 24.10 12.18 -2.80
C ASN A 93 24.12 12.56 -1.32
N ALA A 94 24.70 13.69 -0.96
CA ALA A 94 24.66 14.24 0.38
C ALA A 94 23.41 15.13 0.53
N ARG A 95 22.27 14.56 0.20
CA ARG A 95 20.95 15.19 0.23
C ARG A 95 19.93 14.20 0.76
N TRP A 96 18.83 14.71 1.28
CA TRP A 96 17.68 13.88 1.62
C TRP A 96 17.02 13.32 0.36
N ASP A 97 16.55 12.08 0.41
CA ASP A 97 15.62 11.58 -0.59
C ASP A 97 14.37 12.48 -0.58
N LEU A 98 13.81 12.75 -1.76
CA LEU A 98 12.63 13.62 -1.88
C LEU A 98 11.48 13.09 -1.01
N ARG A 99 11.30 11.77 -0.92
CA ARG A 99 10.24 11.16 -0.10
C ARG A 99 10.42 11.45 1.40
N ASP A 100 11.66 11.49 1.87
CA ASP A 100 11.98 11.73 3.27
C ASP A 100 11.78 13.20 3.60
N ALA A 101 12.26 14.10 2.74
CA ALA A 101 12.05 15.54 2.87
C ALA A 101 10.56 15.91 2.92
N LEU A 102 9.73 15.29 2.07
CA LEU A 102 8.27 15.47 2.09
C LEU A 102 7.63 14.90 3.36
N SER A 103 8.13 13.77 3.86
CA SER A 103 7.65 13.18 5.12
C SER A 103 7.98 14.09 6.31
N PHE A 104 9.17 14.72 6.32
CA PHE A 104 9.59 15.64 7.38
C PHE A 104 8.68 16.86 7.48
N ARG A 105 8.16 17.37 6.36
CA ARG A 105 7.19 18.47 6.34
C ARG A 105 5.91 18.18 7.12
N LEU A 106 5.59 16.91 7.38
CA LEU A 106 4.41 16.54 8.17
C LEU A 106 4.61 16.75 9.68
N PHE A 107 5.84 16.94 10.14
CA PHE A 107 6.13 17.17 11.56
C PHE A 107 6.09 18.66 11.91
N PRO A 108 5.50 19.03 13.06
CA PRO A 108 5.43 20.42 13.51
C PRO A 108 6.76 21.17 13.56
N HIS A 109 7.86 20.43 13.74
CA HIS A 109 9.23 20.95 13.77
C HIS A 109 9.66 21.65 12.46
N PHE A 110 9.01 21.33 11.34
CA PHE A 110 9.34 21.85 10.01
C PHE A 110 8.32 22.87 9.50
N TRP A 111 7.28 23.18 10.26
CA TRP A 111 6.22 24.07 9.82
C TRP A 111 6.66 25.53 9.92
N ILE A 112 6.33 26.28 8.87
CA ILE A 112 6.42 27.74 8.86
C ILE A 112 5.01 28.35 8.85
N PRO A 113 4.85 29.63 9.25
CA PRO A 113 3.55 30.30 9.16
C PRO A 113 2.98 30.23 7.74
N GLY A 114 1.76 29.69 7.62
CA GLY A 114 1.07 29.50 6.34
C GLY A 114 1.19 28.09 5.75
N ASP A 115 1.95 27.18 6.35
CA ASP A 115 1.92 25.78 5.94
C ASP A 115 0.53 25.15 6.17
N GLU A 116 0.06 24.42 5.16
CA GLU A 116 -1.17 23.64 5.26
C GLU A 116 -0.91 22.31 5.98
N CYS A 117 -1.74 22.04 6.98
CA CYS A 117 -1.73 20.78 7.70
C CYS A 117 -2.64 19.79 7.00
N PHE A 118 -2.07 18.68 6.51
CA PHE A 118 -2.90 17.56 6.05
C PHE A 118 -3.68 16.95 7.21
N GLU A 119 -4.94 16.60 6.95
CA GLU A 119 -5.74 15.76 7.82
C GLU A 119 -5.02 14.42 8.10
N ASP A 120 -5.20 13.84 9.28
CA ASP A 120 -4.49 12.62 9.70
C ASP A 120 -4.62 11.47 8.68
N GLY A 121 -5.80 11.30 8.08
CA GLY A 121 -6.01 10.29 7.04
C GLY A 121 -5.19 10.54 5.78
N VAL A 122 -5.00 11.80 5.39
CA VAL A 122 -4.21 12.20 4.21
C VAL A 122 -2.72 12.03 4.48
N ARG A 123 -2.25 12.22 5.72
CA ARG A 123 -0.83 12.00 6.09
C ARG A 123 -0.37 10.55 5.91
N ALA A 124 -1.26 9.59 6.16
CA ALA A 124 -0.96 8.16 6.05
C ALA A 124 -1.30 7.56 4.67
N GLU A 125 -2.10 8.26 3.85
CA GLU A 125 -2.61 7.77 2.57
C GLU A 125 -1.52 7.62 1.51
N THR A 126 -1.51 6.52 0.77
CA THR A 126 -0.65 6.37 -0.40
C THR A 126 -1.34 6.77 -1.69
N PRO A 127 -0.56 7.21 -2.70
CA PRO A 127 -1.10 7.41 -4.02
C PRO A 127 -1.82 6.14 -4.54
N ARG A 128 -2.95 6.34 -5.20
CA ARG A 128 -3.75 5.27 -5.78
C ARG A 128 -3.39 5.10 -7.25
N ALA A 129 -3.29 3.85 -7.71
CA ALA A 129 -3.17 3.51 -9.12
C ALA A 129 -4.31 2.55 -9.49
N VAL A 130 -5.27 3.04 -10.28
CA VAL A 130 -6.50 2.32 -10.61
C VAL A 130 -6.62 2.15 -12.12
N VAL A 131 -6.95 0.94 -12.58
CA VAL A 131 -7.25 0.69 -13.99
C VAL A 131 -8.62 1.26 -14.33
N ILE A 132 -8.66 2.09 -15.37
CA ILE A 132 -9.90 2.69 -15.90
C ILE A 132 -10.22 2.12 -17.29
N GLY A 133 -11.49 2.21 -17.70
CA GLY A 133 -11.93 1.76 -19.04
C GLY A 133 -11.97 0.25 -19.26
N LYS A 134 -11.80 -0.57 -18.22
CA LYS A 134 -11.89 -2.03 -18.31
C LYS A 134 -13.32 -2.45 -18.68
N GLY A 135 -13.47 -3.28 -19.71
CA GLY A 135 -14.79 -3.74 -20.20
C GLY A 135 -15.51 -2.79 -21.17
N SER A 136 -14.97 -1.60 -21.42
CA SER A 136 -15.45 -0.71 -22.49
C SER A 136 -15.16 -1.33 -23.86
N LYS A 137 -16.12 -1.25 -24.79
CA LYS A 137 -15.88 -1.60 -26.22
C LYS A 137 -14.85 -0.65 -26.85
N ASP A 138 -14.75 0.56 -26.32
CA ASP A 138 -13.77 1.56 -26.73
C ASP A 138 -12.48 1.39 -25.91
N THR A 139 -11.47 0.82 -26.56
CA THR A 139 -10.15 0.53 -25.99
C THR A 139 -9.30 1.78 -25.77
N THR A 140 -9.68 2.93 -26.34
CA THR A 140 -8.98 4.21 -26.13
C THR A 140 -9.17 4.74 -24.71
N LYS A 141 -10.22 4.29 -24.02
CA LYS A 141 -10.53 4.64 -22.63
C LYS A 141 -9.79 3.79 -21.60
N LEU A 142 -9.11 2.73 -22.03
CA LEU A 142 -8.33 1.86 -21.15
C LEU A 142 -7.04 2.58 -20.75
N GLY A 143 -6.74 2.60 -19.45
CA GLY A 143 -5.54 3.24 -18.93
C GLY A 143 -5.41 3.07 -17.43
N ILE A 144 -4.45 3.80 -16.86
CA ILE A 144 -4.25 3.88 -15.42
C ILE A 144 -4.52 5.32 -14.98
N ARG A 145 -5.41 5.48 -14.00
CA ARG A 145 -5.61 6.72 -13.26
C ARG A 145 -4.78 6.67 -12.00
N LEU A 146 -3.94 7.68 -11.81
CA LEU A 146 -3.18 7.95 -10.61
C LEU A 146 -3.87 9.07 -9.85
N SER A 147 -4.04 8.93 -8.54
CA SER A 147 -4.64 9.99 -7.72
C SER A 147 -4.07 9.98 -6.30
N CYS A 148 -3.99 11.15 -5.66
CA CYS A 148 -3.56 11.25 -4.27
C CYS A 148 -4.15 12.53 -3.66
N ARG A 149 -4.83 12.44 -2.50
CA ARG A 149 -5.39 13.63 -1.84
C ARG A 149 -4.32 14.60 -1.33
N ALA A 150 -3.12 14.10 -1.02
CA ALA A 150 -1.98 14.96 -0.70
C ALA A 150 -1.40 15.67 -1.93
N GLY A 151 -1.81 15.30 -3.15
CA GLY A 151 -1.19 15.72 -4.40
C GLY A 151 0.00 14.83 -4.77
N ILE A 152 0.10 14.47 -6.06
CA ILE A 152 1.20 13.68 -6.64
C ILE A 152 2.32 14.65 -7.01
N VAL A 153 3.56 14.32 -6.65
CA VAL A 153 4.74 15.17 -6.86
C VAL A 153 5.82 14.55 -7.71
N GLN A 154 5.76 13.24 -7.93
CA GLN A 154 6.67 12.55 -8.83
C GLN A 154 6.00 11.26 -9.30
N ILE A 155 6.13 11.01 -10.60
CA ILE A 155 5.75 9.74 -11.23
C ILE A 155 7.01 9.23 -11.91
N SER A 156 7.31 7.95 -11.78
CA SER A 156 8.49 7.34 -12.37
C SER A 156 8.12 6.02 -13.03
N PHE A 157 8.56 5.83 -14.27
CA PHE A 157 8.49 4.53 -14.95
C PHE A 157 9.90 3.94 -15.05
N ASN A 158 10.09 2.69 -14.62
CA ASN A 158 11.39 2.01 -14.59
C ASN A 158 12.49 2.88 -13.95
N ASN A 159 12.16 3.50 -12.81
CA ASN A 159 13.01 4.43 -12.05
C ASN A 159 13.44 5.71 -12.81
N LYS A 160 12.80 6.03 -13.94
CA LYS A 160 12.97 7.31 -14.65
C LYS A 160 11.82 8.25 -14.31
N PRO A 161 12.07 9.34 -13.56
CA PRO A 161 11.05 10.32 -13.25
C PRO A 161 10.52 11.01 -14.49
N GLU A 162 9.21 11.23 -14.52
CA GLU A 162 8.54 12.13 -15.44
C GLU A 162 8.87 13.59 -15.11
N PRO A 163 8.87 14.49 -16.10
CA PRO A 163 9.10 15.92 -15.86
C PRO A 163 7.96 16.59 -15.07
N PHE A 164 6.79 15.98 -15.04
CA PHE A 164 5.61 16.45 -14.30
C PHE A 164 4.84 15.24 -13.74
N PRO A 165 4.23 15.34 -12.55
CA PRO A 165 4.20 16.48 -11.62
C PRO A 165 5.51 16.68 -10.85
N THR A 166 5.61 17.80 -10.13
CA THR A 166 6.75 18.15 -9.28
C THR A 166 6.28 18.65 -7.91
N ALA A 167 7.16 18.77 -6.92
CA ALA A 167 6.81 19.33 -5.62
C ALA A 167 6.33 20.80 -5.68
N VAL A 168 6.71 21.56 -6.71
CA VAL A 168 6.28 22.95 -6.93
C VAL A 168 4.95 23.03 -7.67
N SER A 169 4.60 22.00 -8.42
CA SER A 169 3.35 21.90 -9.18
C SER A 169 2.79 20.48 -9.04
N PRO A 170 2.20 20.16 -7.86
CA PRO A 170 1.63 18.84 -7.61
C PRO A 170 0.31 18.66 -8.39
N ALA A 171 -0.03 17.41 -8.70
CA ALA A 171 -1.26 17.05 -9.39
C ALA A 171 -2.14 16.14 -8.53
N ASN A 172 -3.42 16.45 -8.38
CA ASN A 172 -4.35 15.56 -7.65
C ASN A 172 -4.68 14.28 -8.42
N GLU A 173 -4.66 14.36 -9.75
CA GLU A 173 -4.94 13.24 -10.65
C GLU A 173 -4.08 13.31 -11.91
N VAL A 174 -3.57 12.17 -12.37
CA VAL A 174 -2.87 12.00 -13.64
C VAL A 174 -3.36 10.72 -14.32
N ILE A 175 -3.66 10.76 -15.61
CA ILE A 175 -4.14 9.59 -16.37
C ILE A 175 -3.12 9.23 -17.45
N TYR A 176 -2.74 7.95 -17.50
CA TYR A 176 -1.96 7.37 -18.59
C TYR A 176 -2.84 6.42 -19.41
N PRO A 177 -3.24 6.81 -20.62
CA PRO A 177 -3.91 5.91 -21.56
C PRO A 177 -2.99 4.74 -21.93
N ILE A 178 -3.57 3.55 -22.14
CA ILE A 178 -2.79 2.36 -22.50
C ILE A 178 -2.05 2.54 -23.84
N LEU A 179 -2.60 3.35 -24.75
CA LEU A 179 -1.98 3.63 -26.05
C LEU A 179 -0.69 4.46 -25.89
N ASP A 180 -0.69 5.44 -24.98
CA ASP A 180 0.50 6.22 -24.65
C ASP A 180 1.58 5.30 -24.06
N LEU A 181 1.21 4.51 -23.05
CA LEU A 181 2.13 3.56 -22.41
C LEU A 181 2.74 2.58 -23.43
N LYS A 182 1.93 2.02 -24.34
CA LYS A 182 2.41 1.10 -25.39
C LYS A 182 3.32 1.76 -26.41
N SER A 183 3.13 3.06 -26.68
CA SER A 183 3.98 3.79 -27.61
C SER A 183 5.35 4.10 -27.02
N ARG A 184 5.42 4.27 -25.69
CA ARG A 184 6.62 4.66 -24.95
C ARG A 184 7.42 3.47 -24.43
N PHE A 185 6.73 2.41 -24.04
CA PHE A 185 7.30 1.21 -23.44
C PHE A 185 6.96 0.02 -24.32
N GLY A 186 8.00 -0.62 -24.86
CA GLY A 186 7.86 -1.79 -25.71
C GLY A 186 7.15 -2.93 -24.98
N ARG A 187 6.36 -3.71 -25.72
CA ARG A 187 5.74 -4.93 -25.22
C ARG A 187 6.46 -6.15 -25.78
N SER A 188 7.76 -6.25 -25.53
CA SER A 188 8.44 -7.54 -25.69
C SER A 188 7.93 -8.45 -24.56
N ASN A 189 7.75 -9.75 -24.82
CA ASN A 189 6.96 -10.64 -23.95
C ASN A 189 7.43 -10.78 -22.50
N ASN A 190 8.57 -10.18 -22.11
CA ASN A 190 9.14 -10.25 -20.76
C ASN A 190 9.53 -8.89 -20.15
N GLU A 191 9.25 -7.74 -20.79
CA GLU A 191 9.60 -6.44 -20.21
C GLU A 191 8.53 -5.96 -19.22
N ILE A 192 8.89 -6.02 -17.94
CA ILE A 192 8.10 -5.50 -16.82
C ILE A 192 8.12 -3.96 -16.86
N LEU A 193 6.95 -3.34 -16.76
CA LEU A 193 6.83 -1.90 -16.62
C LEU A 193 6.53 -1.53 -15.17
N LYS A 194 7.58 -1.14 -14.43
CA LYS A 194 7.46 -0.65 -13.06
C LYS A 194 7.00 0.80 -13.04
N LEU A 195 5.97 1.10 -12.27
CA LEU A 195 5.47 2.43 -11.99
C LEU A 195 5.68 2.75 -10.51
N THR A 196 6.17 3.95 -10.21
CA THR A 196 6.27 4.49 -8.85
C THR A 196 5.63 5.87 -8.82
N VAL A 197 4.81 6.12 -7.80
CA VAL A 197 4.08 7.38 -7.61
C VAL A 197 4.35 7.89 -6.21
N LEU A 198 4.80 9.13 -6.07
CA LEU A 198 5.10 9.78 -4.81
C LEU A 198 4.07 10.90 -4.54
N GLY A 199 3.48 10.89 -3.35
CA GLY A 199 2.60 11.95 -2.86
C GLY A 199 3.36 13.05 -2.11
N MET A 200 2.77 14.23 -1.99
CA MET A 200 3.32 15.38 -1.24
C MET A 200 3.46 15.10 0.27
N ASN A 201 2.81 14.05 0.76
CA ASN A 201 2.94 13.53 2.12
C ASN A 201 4.12 12.55 2.29
N GLY A 202 4.98 12.39 1.28
CA GLY A 202 6.12 11.48 1.30
C GLY A 202 5.77 10.00 1.17
N LYS A 203 4.49 9.67 0.96
CA LYS A 203 4.05 8.29 0.75
C LYS A 203 4.19 7.88 -0.71
N THR A 204 4.60 6.64 -0.92
CA THR A 204 4.89 6.09 -2.24
C THR A 204 4.01 4.89 -2.54
N ARG A 205 3.50 4.81 -3.76
CA ARG A 205 2.88 3.61 -4.31
C ARG A 205 3.75 3.06 -5.43
N THR A 206 4.03 1.77 -5.37
CA THR A 206 4.74 1.05 -6.44
C THR A 206 3.79 0.04 -7.07
N VAL A 207 3.76 0.01 -8.39
CA VAL A 207 3.16 -1.06 -9.19
C VAL A 207 4.31 -1.72 -9.95
N THR A 208 4.63 -2.97 -9.60
CA THR A 208 5.76 -3.70 -10.18
C THR A 208 5.59 -3.97 -11.66
N ASP A 209 4.42 -4.46 -12.05
CA ASP A 209 4.10 -4.68 -13.45
C ASP A 209 2.77 -4.03 -13.82
N VAL A 210 2.86 -2.87 -14.47
CA VAL A 210 1.74 -2.16 -15.06
C VAL A 210 1.02 -3.01 -16.11
N TRP A 211 1.72 -3.85 -16.87
CA TRP A 211 1.10 -4.72 -17.86
C TRP A 211 0.28 -5.83 -17.22
N HIS A 212 0.80 -6.43 -16.14
CA HIS A 212 0.01 -7.33 -15.33
C HIS A 212 -1.16 -6.61 -14.65
N LEU A 213 -1.01 -5.39 -14.13
CA LEU A 213 -2.14 -4.65 -13.56
C LEU A 213 -3.25 -4.41 -14.60
N LEU A 214 -2.87 -4.04 -15.83
CA LEU A 214 -3.78 -3.82 -16.96
C LEU A 214 -4.40 -5.13 -17.48
N GLY A 215 -3.60 -6.21 -17.51
CA GLY A 215 -3.95 -7.51 -18.10
C GLY A 215 -4.53 -8.54 -17.13
N SER A 216 -4.29 -8.40 -15.83
CA SER A 216 -4.75 -9.31 -14.78
C SER A 216 -6.25 -9.45 -14.88
N SER A 217 -6.73 -10.69 -14.74
CA SER A 217 -8.14 -11.06 -14.65
C SER A 217 -8.76 -10.56 -13.35
N ALA A 218 -8.67 -9.24 -13.11
CA ALA A 218 -9.51 -8.49 -12.20
C ALA A 218 -11.00 -8.51 -12.63
N ILE A 219 -11.36 -9.40 -13.56
CA ILE A 219 -12.67 -9.60 -14.12
C ILE A 219 -12.99 -11.09 -13.96
N ILE A 220 -14.11 -11.40 -13.31
CA ILE A 220 -14.65 -12.75 -13.21
C ILE A 220 -15.97 -12.77 -13.96
N ARG A 221 -16.00 -13.55 -15.04
CA ARG A 221 -17.23 -13.80 -15.80
C ARG A 221 -18.00 -14.91 -15.12
N ILE A 222 -19.29 -14.66 -14.87
CA ILE A 222 -20.15 -15.66 -14.25
C ILE A 222 -20.69 -16.59 -15.33
N PRO A 223 -20.48 -17.92 -15.23
CA PRO A 223 -20.99 -18.86 -16.22
C PRO A 223 -22.50 -18.72 -16.41
N GLY A 224 -22.96 -18.70 -17.66
CA GLY A 224 -24.38 -18.60 -17.99
C GLY A 224 -25.02 -17.24 -17.71
N SER A 225 -24.22 -16.18 -17.53
CA SER A 225 -24.73 -14.83 -17.23
C SER A 225 -23.88 -13.73 -17.87
N GLU A 226 -24.52 -12.60 -18.17
CA GLU A 226 -23.85 -11.35 -18.58
C GLU A 226 -23.21 -10.61 -17.39
N VAL A 227 -23.42 -11.10 -16.16
CA VAL A 227 -22.86 -10.48 -14.96
C VAL A 227 -21.35 -10.69 -14.92
N VAL A 228 -20.65 -9.58 -14.71
CA VAL A 228 -19.20 -9.53 -14.62
C VAL A 228 -18.81 -8.92 -13.28
N LEU A 229 -18.09 -9.69 -12.47
CA LEU A 229 -17.53 -9.20 -11.22
C LEU A 229 -16.11 -8.68 -11.43
N THR A 230 -15.68 -7.74 -10.59
CA THR A 230 -14.29 -7.28 -10.61
C THR A 230 -13.62 -7.42 -9.25
N LYS A 231 -12.31 -7.65 -9.28
CA LYS A 231 -11.43 -7.83 -8.12
C LYS A 231 -10.50 -6.64 -7.97
N GLN A 232 -10.31 -6.16 -6.75
CA GLN A 232 -9.26 -5.22 -6.38
C GLN A 232 -8.71 -5.62 -5.02
N SER A 233 -7.39 -5.64 -4.85
CA SER A 233 -6.76 -5.95 -3.57
C SER A 233 -5.59 -5.03 -3.25
N ILE A 234 -5.22 -5.03 -1.97
CA ILE A 234 -4.05 -4.41 -1.39
C ILE A 234 -3.23 -5.53 -0.77
N LEU A 235 -1.93 -5.57 -1.10
CA LEU A 235 -0.94 -6.48 -0.54
C LEU A 235 -0.12 -5.75 0.54
N CYS A 236 0.65 -6.48 1.36
CA CYS A 236 1.72 -5.85 2.14
C CYS A 236 2.87 -5.39 1.22
N PRO A 237 3.64 -4.35 1.58
CA PRO A 237 4.69 -3.79 0.72
C PRO A 237 5.76 -4.79 0.27
N GLN A 238 6.12 -5.76 1.11
CA GLN A 238 7.11 -6.79 0.78
C GLN A 238 6.66 -7.64 -0.42
N LEU A 239 5.39 -8.04 -0.45
CA LEU A 239 4.83 -8.84 -1.55
C LEU A 239 4.54 -8.01 -2.80
N GLU A 240 4.53 -6.67 -2.68
CA GLU A 240 4.48 -5.78 -3.83
C GLU A 240 5.85 -5.49 -4.42
N ALA A 241 6.94 -5.61 -3.65
CA ALA A 241 8.29 -5.47 -4.15
C ALA A 241 8.71 -6.80 -4.80
N ASP A 242 9.19 -6.77 -6.03
CA ASP A 242 9.67 -7.89 -6.87
C ASP A 242 10.91 -8.65 -6.28
N GLU A 243 11.11 -8.55 -4.96
CA GLU A 243 12.17 -9.20 -4.18
C GLU A 243 11.63 -10.39 -3.35
N SER A 244 10.32 -10.62 -3.32
CA SER A 244 9.75 -11.78 -2.64
C SER A 244 9.34 -12.87 -3.62
N GLU A 245 9.87 -14.09 -3.43
CA GLU A 245 9.25 -15.29 -4.02
C GLU A 245 7.78 -15.34 -3.58
N GLU A 246 6.86 -15.67 -4.51
CA GLU A 246 5.46 -15.92 -4.14
C GLU A 246 5.45 -16.95 -3.00
N PRO A 247 4.75 -16.65 -1.89
CA PRO A 247 4.76 -17.53 -0.75
C PRO A 247 4.21 -18.90 -1.13
N ASP A 248 4.89 -19.94 -0.66
CA ASP A 248 4.47 -21.32 -0.88
C ASP A 248 3.01 -21.49 -0.46
N ASP A 249 2.22 -22.06 -1.37
CA ASP A 249 0.84 -22.46 -1.17
C ASP A 249 0.59 -23.24 0.13
N SER A 250 1.60 -23.92 0.69
CA SER A 250 1.52 -24.65 1.96
C SER A 250 1.40 -23.73 3.20
N ILE A 251 1.83 -22.48 3.08
CA ILE A 251 1.82 -21.47 4.17
C ILE A 251 0.85 -20.32 3.91
N VAL A 252 -0.06 -20.49 2.94
CA VAL A 252 -1.03 -19.47 2.53
C VAL A 252 -2.46 -19.99 2.65
N TRP A 253 -3.31 -19.21 3.28
CA TRP A 253 -4.74 -19.46 3.38
C TRP A 253 -5.53 -18.49 2.49
N ASN A 254 -6.12 -19.02 1.42
CA ASN A 254 -6.97 -18.26 0.50
C ASN A 254 -8.42 -18.26 0.99
N TRP A 255 -9.06 -17.10 0.95
CA TRP A 255 -10.46 -16.99 1.34
C TRP A 255 -11.22 -15.96 0.53
N ALA A 256 -12.52 -16.21 0.39
CA ALA A 256 -13.47 -15.26 -0.15
C ALA A 256 -14.82 -15.40 0.57
N THR A 257 -15.58 -14.31 0.64
CA THR A 257 -16.89 -14.27 1.29
C THR A 257 -17.76 -13.23 0.58
N LEU A 258 -18.86 -13.69 0.00
CA LEU A 258 -19.90 -12.82 -0.55
C LEU A 258 -20.77 -12.28 0.59
N LEU A 259 -21.25 -11.04 0.44
CA LEU A 259 -22.09 -10.36 1.44
C LEU A 259 -23.57 -10.76 1.40
N THR A 260 -23.93 -11.61 0.43
CA THR A 260 -25.23 -12.28 0.32
C THR A 260 -24.99 -13.76 0.09
N LYS A 261 -25.89 -14.62 0.58
CA LYS A 261 -25.83 -16.07 0.35
C LYS A 261 -27.24 -16.69 0.27
N PRO A 262 -27.42 -17.86 -0.33
CA PRO A 262 -28.65 -18.64 -0.20
C PRO A 262 -28.86 -19.12 1.24
N THR A 263 -30.11 -19.19 1.71
CA THR A 263 -30.41 -19.59 3.12
C THR A 263 -30.31 -21.10 3.34
N ASN A 264 -30.52 -21.93 2.30
CA ASN A 264 -30.41 -23.40 2.37
C ASN A 264 -29.59 -23.95 1.19
N MET A 265 -28.48 -24.64 1.49
CA MET A 265 -27.81 -25.56 0.57
C MET A 265 -28.27 -26.99 0.89
N SER A 266 -29.37 -27.46 0.28
CA SER A 266 -29.75 -28.88 0.38
C SER A 266 -29.01 -29.70 -0.68
N ASN A 267 -28.69 -30.96 -0.34
CA ASN A 267 -28.07 -31.96 -1.23
C ASN A 267 -28.87 -32.28 -2.52
N SER A 268 -30.02 -31.64 -2.74
CA SER A 268 -30.92 -31.81 -3.89
C SER A 268 -31.11 -30.54 -4.73
N GLY A 269 -30.25 -29.53 -4.59
CA GLY A 269 -30.33 -28.26 -5.32
C GLY A 269 -30.70 -27.06 -4.43
N PHE A 270 -30.60 -25.86 -5.00
CA PHE A 270 -30.80 -24.59 -4.32
C PHE A 270 -32.28 -24.28 -4.13
N ASN A 271 -32.70 -23.99 -2.90
CA ASN A 271 -34.01 -23.37 -2.67
C ASN A 271 -33.87 -21.85 -2.93
N LEU A 272 -34.23 -21.45 -4.15
CA LEU A 272 -34.03 -20.12 -4.75
C LEU A 272 -34.73 -18.95 -4.03
N GLY A 273 -35.58 -19.22 -3.03
CA GLY A 273 -36.56 -18.26 -2.52
C GLY A 273 -36.08 -17.29 -1.44
N SER A 274 -35.09 -17.65 -0.60
CA SER A 274 -34.58 -16.75 0.44
C SER A 274 -33.07 -16.61 0.38
N MET A 275 -32.63 -15.37 0.20
CA MET A 275 -31.24 -14.95 0.37
C MET A 275 -31.08 -14.39 1.78
N LYS A 276 -30.00 -14.77 2.45
CA LYS A 276 -29.52 -14.10 3.65
C LYS A 276 -28.54 -13.01 3.29
N SER A 277 -28.64 -11.90 4.01
CA SER A 277 -27.79 -10.74 3.82
C SER A 277 -26.86 -10.55 5.02
N VAL A 278 -25.71 -9.93 4.78
CA VAL A 278 -24.82 -9.51 5.86
C VAL A 278 -25.55 -8.55 6.80
N ARG A 279 -25.57 -8.90 8.09
CA ARG A 279 -26.10 -8.06 9.15
C ARG A 279 -25.02 -7.16 9.73
N SER A 280 -23.83 -7.72 9.95
CA SER A 280 -22.72 -6.99 10.58
C SER A 280 -21.37 -7.59 10.24
N ILE A 281 -20.32 -6.77 10.33
CA ILE A 281 -18.93 -7.19 10.15
C ILE A 281 -18.15 -6.84 11.41
N ASP A 282 -17.40 -7.79 11.98
CA ASP A 282 -16.53 -7.59 13.14
C ASP A 282 -15.07 -7.68 12.70
N VAL A 283 -14.40 -6.54 12.69
CA VAL A 283 -12.98 -6.40 12.29
C VAL A 283 -12.11 -6.65 13.51
N ARG A 284 -11.18 -7.61 13.40
CA ARG A 284 -10.34 -8.07 14.51
C ARG A 284 -8.91 -7.60 14.30
N THR A 285 -8.60 -6.45 14.87
CA THR A 285 -7.27 -5.83 14.78
C THR A 285 -6.51 -6.03 16.09
N GLY A 286 -5.30 -6.56 16.02
CA GLY A 286 -4.35 -6.71 17.11
C GLY A 286 -3.02 -6.04 16.79
N ALA A 287 -1.92 -6.76 16.93
CA ALA A 287 -0.63 -6.35 16.37
C ALA A 287 -0.64 -6.27 14.84
N PHE A 288 -1.55 -7.03 14.23
CA PHE A 288 -1.86 -7.05 12.80
C PHE A 288 -3.37 -7.25 12.62
N LEU A 289 -3.84 -7.24 11.39
CA LEU A 289 -5.21 -7.63 11.06
C LEU A 289 -5.32 -9.16 11.13
N ASP A 290 -5.87 -9.68 12.23
CA ASP A 290 -6.03 -11.12 12.45
C ASP A 290 -7.07 -11.72 11.50
N GLY A 291 -8.13 -10.96 11.22
CA GLY A 291 -9.24 -11.43 10.39
C GLY A 291 -10.51 -10.59 10.55
N LEU A 292 -11.58 -11.07 9.93
CA LEU A 292 -12.92 -10.51 10.09
C LEU A 292 -13.94 -11.61 10.31
N TYR A 293 -15.00 -11.29 11.05
CA TYR A 293 -16.23 -12.07 11.04
C TYR A 293 -17.30 -11.36 10.21
N VAL A 294 -17.93 -12.09 9.31
CA VAL A 294 -19.13 -11.66 8.59
C VAL A 294 -20.32 -12.39 9.20
N ASP A 295 -21.21 -11.64 9.85
CA ASP A 295 -22.44 -12.16 10.45
C ASP A 295 -23.61 -11.95 9.50
N PHE A 296 -24.38 -12.99 9.24
CA PHE A 296 -25.60 -12.95 8.44
C PHE A 296 -26.84 -12.78 9.34
N ASP A 297 -27.95 -12.35 8.72
CA ASP A 297 -29.24 -12.15 9.38
C ASP A 297 -29.84 -13.43 10.01
N ASP A 298 -29.50 -14.60 9.48
CA ASP A 298 -29.89 -15.92 10.01
C ASP A 298 -29.04 -16.40 11.19
N GLY A 299 -28.00 -15.65 11.57
CA GLY A 299 -27.07 -16.00 12.65
C GLY A 299 -25.84 -16.79 12.20
N GLU A 300 -25.67 -17.11 10.90
CA GLU A 300 -24.42 -17.65 10.39
C GLU A 300 -23.28 -16.63 10.59
N ARG A 301 -22.15 -17.09 11.13
CA ARG A 301 -20.90 -16.32 11.23
C ARG A 301 -19.82 -16.97 10.39
N VAL A 302 -19.18 -16.20 9.52
CA VAL A 302 -18.10 -16.66 8.63
C VAL A 302 -16.80 -15.93 8.91
N ASN A 303 -15.70 -16.68 8.95
CA ASN A 303 -14.36 -16.12 9.06
C ASN A 303 -13.86 -15.68 7.67
N CYS A 304 -13.48 -14.41 7.54
CA CYS A 304 -12.61 -13.90 6.49
C CYS A 304 -11.17 -14.06 6.98
N GLY A 305 -10.55 -15.17 6.58
CA GLY A 305 -9.31 -15.69 7.14
C GLY A 305 -9.43 -17.20 7.43
N PRO A 306 -8.51 -17.77 8.22
CA PRO A 306 -8.59 -19.16 8.61
C PRO A 306 -9.89 -19.52 9.34
N ARG A 307 -10.51 -20.65 8.98
CA ARG A 307 -11.69 -21.21 9.68
C ARG A 307 -11.33 -22.25 10.70
N LEU A 308 -10.26 -22.99 10.44
CA LEU A 308 -9.73 -24.01 11.31
C LEU A 308 -8.43 -23.52 11.94
N ASN A 309 -8.14 -23.98 13.16
CA ASN A 309 -6.85 -23.86 13.79
C ASN A 309 -5.97 -25.06 13.37
N ARG A 310 -4.69 -25.05 13.77
CA ARG A 310 -3.72 -26.08 13.38
C ARG A 310 -4.09 -27.51 13.80
N ASN A 311 -4.98 -27.64 14.77
CA ASN A 311 -5.45 -28.92 15.29
C ASN A 311 -6.77 -29.36 14.65
N GLY A 312 -7.22 -28.68 13.60
CA GLY A 312 -8.52 -28.93 12.95
C GLY A 312 -9.73 -28.43 13.75
N GLY A 313 -9.52 -27.77 14.89
CA GLY A 313 -10.59 -27.15 15.66
C GLY A 313 -11.01 -25.79 15.09
N LYS A 314 -12.07 -25.19 15.61
CA LYS A 314 -12.52 -23.85 15.19
C LYS A 314 -11.44 -22.79 15.44
N HIS A 315 -11.19 -21.91 14.46
CA HIS A 315 -10.31 -20.75 14.60
C HIS A 315 -11.05 -19.55 15.18
N THR A 316 -10.38 -18.82 16.08
CA THR A 316 -10.89 -17.59 16.70
C THR A 316 -9.84 -16.48 16.62
N PHE A 317 -10.27 -15.28 16.21
CA PHE A 317 -9.43 -14.09 16.13
C PHE A 317 -9.37 -13.35 17.47
N SER A 318 -8.17 -13.07 17.99
CA SER A 318 -7.97 -12.52 19.34
C SER A 318 -7.90 -10.99 19.39
N GLY A 319 -7.65 -10.30 18.27
CA GLY A 319 -7.38 -8.86 18.14
C GLY A 319 -8.04 -7.98 19.19
N HIS A 320 -7.22 -7.29 20.00
CA HIS A 320 -7.66 -6.51 21.15
C HIS A 320 -8.40 -5.22 20.77
N ALA A 321 -8.18 -4.70 19.56
CA ALA A 321 -8.89 -3.55 19.00
C ALA A 321 -10.05 -3.98 18.09
N ALA A 322 -10.85 -4.94 18.58
CA ALA A 322 -12.01 -5.44 17.85
C ALA A 322 -13.12 -4.40 17.73
N ARG A 323 -13.63 -4.22 16.52
CA ARG A 323 -14.69 -3.26 16.22
C ARG A 323 -15.71 -3.87 15.27
N LYS A 324 -16.93 -4.02 15.78
CA LYS A 324 -18.11 -4.44 15.04
C LYS A 324 -18.80 -3.24 14.39
N ILE A 325 -19.20 -3.39 13.13
CA ILE A 325 -20.04 -2.47 12.38
C ILE A 325 -21.30 -3.18 11.92
N ASP A 326 -22.46 -2.60 12.24
CA ASP A 326 -23.74 -3.11 11.76
C ASP A 326 -24.03 -2.56 10.36
N ILE A 327 -24.24 -3.46 9.41
CA ILE A 327 -24.67 -3.11 8.05
C ILE A 327 -26.19 -2.93 8.03
N ILE A 328 -26.91 -3.86 8.68
CA ILE A 328 -28.35 -3.77 8.92
C ILE A 328 -28.57 -3.47 10.41
N PRO A 329 -29.10 -2.30 10.78
CA PRO A 329 -29.31 -1.93 12.18
C PRO A 329 -30.42 -2.77 12.83
N ASN A 330 -30.32 -3.00 14.15
CA ASN A 330 -31.27 -3.81 14.92
C ASN A 330 -32.62 -3.15 15.21
N ASP A 331 -32.90 -1.97 14.65
CA ASP A 331 -34.12 -1.22 14.96
C ASP A 331 -35.35 -1.84 14.29
N ALA A 332 -36.29 -2.30 15.12
CA ALA A 332 -37.56 -2.91 14.70
C ALA A 332 -38.47 -1.97 13.86
N ASN A 333 -38.12 -0.69 13.73
CA ASN A 333 -38.90 0.34 13.05
C ASN A 333 -38.34 0.80 11.70
N LYS A 334 -37.19 0.28 11.25
CA LYS A 334 -36.62 0.63 9.93
C LYS A 334 -36.79 -0.52 8.95
N SER A 335 -37.69 -0.33 7.99
CA SER A 335 -37.95 -1.31 6.93
C SER A 335 -36.70 -1.52 6.05
N VAL A 336 -36.61 -2.68 5.40
CA VAL A 336 -35.54 -3.12 4.46
C VAL A 336 -35.17 -2.09 3.38
N ARG A 337 -36.00 -1.07 3.14
CA ARG A 337 -35.72 0.04 2.22
C ARG A 337 -34.57 0.97 2.68
N ASP A 338 -34.20 0.95 3.96
CA ASP A 338 -33.09 1.76 4.50
C ASP A 338 -31.69 1.10 4.32
N SER A 339 -31.64 -0.11 3.74
CA SER A 339 -30.40 -0.87 3.51
C SER A 339 -29.46 -0.23 2.46
N GLU A 340 -30.01 0.49 1.47
CA GLU A 340 -29.19 1.19 0.46
C GLU A 340 -28.41 2.38 1.02
N ASP A 341 -28.83 2.93 2.16
CA ASP A 341 -28.14 4.05 2.80
C ASP A 341 -26.95 3.62 3.66
N ARG A 342 -26.82 2.31 3.93
CA ARG A 342 -25.69 1.71 4.68
C ARG A 342 -24.82 0.79 3.82
N GLU A 343 -24.77 1.07 2.53
CA GLU A 343 -23.86 0.39 1.61
C GLU A 343 -22.39 0.68 1.98
N ILE A 344 -21.54 -0.35 1.89
CA ILE A 344 -20.09 -0.19 2.02
C ILE A 344 -19.56 0.51 0.78
N ILE A 345 -19.04 1.72 0.95
CA ILE A 345 -18.55 2.55 -0.17
C ILE A 345 -17.03 2.56 -0.29
N ARG A 346 -16.32 2.29 0.80
CA ARG A 346 -14.87 2.45 0.88
C ARG A 346 -14.28 1.60 2.00
N ILE A 347 -13.08 1.06 1.76
CA ILE A 347 -12.30 0.33 2.76
C ILE A 347 -10.89 0.92 2.80
N GLU A 348 -10.48 1.37 3.99
CA GLU A 348 -9.09 1.70 4.27
C GLU A 348 -8.38 0.46 4.81
N VAL A 349 -7.21 0.17 4.28
CA VAL A 349 -6.36 -0.95 4.71
C VAL A 349 -5.02 -0.37 5.14
N ALA A 350 -4.71 -0.51 6.42
CA ALA A 350 -3.42 -0.14 6.96
C ALA A 350 -2.45 -1.31 6.84
N ARG A 351 -1.21 -1.04 6.44
CA ARG A 351 -0.20 -2.07 6.21
C ARG A 351 1.17 -1.66 6.73
N ALA A 352 1.96 -2.66 7.06
CA ALA A 352 3.39 -2.56 7.36
C ALA A 352 4.13 -3.56 6.46
N HIS A 353 5.46 -3.51 6.45
CA HIS A 353 6.32 -4.19 5.48
C HIS A 353 5.84 -5.59 5.04
N ASN A 354 5.51 -6.49 5.97
CA ASN A 354 5.18 -7.89 5.68
C ASN A 354 3.73 -8.31 6.03
N VAL A 355 2.89 -7.38 6.47
CA VAL A 355 1.54 -7.71 6.98
C VAL A 355 0.56 -6.54 6.83
N ILE A 356 -0.74 -6.84 6.75
CA ILE A 356 -1.79 -5.83 6.93
C ILE A 356 -2.00 -5.63 8.42
N THR A 357 -1.94 -4.38 8.89
CA THR A 357 -1.96 -4.05 10.32
C THR A 357 -3.33 -3.67 10.84
N GLY A 358 -4.27 -3.32 9.96
CA GLY A 358 -5.63 -2.99 10.33
C GLY A 358 -6.48 -2.60 9.14
N MET A 359 -7.76 -2.36 9.39
CA MET A 359 -8.73 -2.03 8.35
C MET A 359 -9.86 -1.18 8.93
N ARG A 360 -10.37 -0.24 8.13
CA ARG A 360 -11.57 0.54 8.44
C ARG A 360 -12.56 0.51 7.28
N ILE A 361 -13.80 0.15 7.58
CA ILE A 361 -14.94 0.09 6.67
C ILE A 361 -15.70 1.40 6.77
N HIS A 362 -16.06 1.99 5.64
CA HIS A 362 -16.85 3.22 5.54
C HIS A 362 -18.17 2.94 4.82
N LEU A 363 -19.27 3.34 5.47
CA LEU A 363 -20.61 3.24 4.92
C LEU A 363 -21.06 4.57 4.31
N LYS A 364 -22.03 4.50 3.40
CA LYS A 364 -22.59 5.66 2.69
C LYS A 364 -23.21 6.71 3.63
N ASP A 365 -23.77 6.31 4.76
CA ASP A 365 -24.32 7.21 5.78
C ASP A 365 -23.26 7.91 6.65
N GLY A 366 -21.97 7.69 6.38
CA GLY A 366 -20.85 8.23 7.15
C GLY A 366 -20.45 7.38 8.36
N THR A 367 -21.17 6.28 8.66
CA THR A 367 -20.74 5.33 9.70
C THR A 367 -19.42 4.68 9.29
N GLN A 368 -18.50 4.54 10.25
CA GLN A 368 -17.26 3.80 10.06
C GLN A 368 -17.04 2.78 11.18
N GLY A 369 -16.30 1.72 10.88
CA GLY A 369 -15.96 0.70 11.86
C GLY A 369 -14.73 -0.10 11.46
N GLY A 370 -14.11 -0.76 12.43
CA GLY A 370 -12.76 -1.29 12.29
C GLY A 370 -11.70 -0.35 12.86
N GLU A 371 -10.48 -0.88 12.98
CA GLU A 371 -9.33 -0.14 13.48
C GLU A 371 -8.13 -0.33 12.57
N LEU A 372 -7.42 0.76 12.26
CA LEU A 372 -6.26 0.77 11.35
C LEU A 372 -4.97 0.29 12.03
N SER A 373 -4.94 0.22 13.36
CA SER A 373 -3.82 -0.34 14.11
C SER A 373 -4.25 -0.63 15.55
N GLY A 374 -3.91 -1.79 16.10
CA GLY A 374 -4.15 -2.07 17.52
C GLY A 374 -3.28 -1.25 18.48
N TYR A 375 -2.20 -0.63 17.99
CA TYR A 375 -1.24 0.13 18.80
C TYR A 375 -1.17 1.61 18.42
N GLY A 376 -2.10 2.10 17.59
CA GLY A 376 -2.21 3.50 17.20
C GLY A 376 -1.17 3.99 16.16
N ARG A 377 -0.12 3.21 15.87
CA ARG A 377 0.83 3.53 14.80
C ARG A 377 0.36 2.93 13.48
N VAL A 378 0.18 3.79 12.47
CA VAL A 378 -0.16 3.41 11.09
C VAL A 378 0.97 3.90 10.19
N GLU A 379 1.69 2.96 9.57
CA GLU A 379 2.81 3.29 8.68
C GLU A 379 2.31 3.76 7.31
N GLU A 380 1.35 3.02 6.76
CA GLU A 380 0.83 3.22 5.43
C GLU A 380 -0.65 2.85 5.40
N THR A 381 -1.48 3.67 4.75
CA THR A 381 -2.90 3.38 4.49
C THR A 381 -3.19 3.43 2.99
N CYS A 382 -3.78 2.35 2.50
CA CYS A 382 -4.27 2.21 1.13
C CYS A 382 -5.81 2.17 1.14
N THR A 383 -6.45 2.50 0.02
CA THR A 383 -7.92 2.57 -0.07
C THR A 383 -8.45 1.71 -1.22
N LEU A 384 -9.47 0.90 -0.94
CA LEU A 384 -10.29 0.16 -1.90
C LEU A 384 -11.67 0.81 -2.02
N GLU A 385 -12.10 1.06 -3.26
CA GLU A 385 -13.42 1.61 -3.58
C GLU A 385 -13.95 0.90 -4.83
N PRO A 386 -15.28 0.70 -4.92
CA PRO A 386 -15.86 0.16 -6.14
C PRO A 386 -15.64 1.13 -7.31
N PRO A 387 -15.41 0.62 -8.53
CA PRO A 387 -15.44 1.45 -9.73
C PRO A 387 -16.74 2.24 -9.84
N HIS A 388 -16.72 3.34 -10.60
CA HIS A 388 -17.92 4.14 -10.84
C HIS A 388 -19.05 3.27 -11.41
N GLY A 389 -20.25 3.35 -10.82
CA GLY A 389 -21.40 2.54 -11.21
C GLY A 389 -21.40 1.10 -10.68
N HIS A 390 -20.42 0.73 -9.85
CA HIS A 390 -20.35 -0.57 -9.18
C HIS A 390 -20.65 -0.44 -7.67
N ARG A 391 -20.85 -1.60 -7.03
CA ARG A 391 -20.99 -1.77 -5.58
C ARG A 391 -20.14 -2.93 -5.09
N ILE A 392 -19.74 -2.90 -3.82
CA ILE A 392 -19.04 -4.02 -3.17
C ILE A 392 -20.05 -5.13 -2.87
N VAL A 393 -19.72 -6.36 -3.27
CA VAL A 393 -20.58 -7.56 -3.09
C VAL A 393 -19.90 -8.69 -2.31
N GLY A 394 -18.63 -8.53 -1.97
CA GLY A 394 -17.87 -9.54 -1.24
C GLY A 394 -16.45 -9.09 -0.94
N PHE A 395 -15.77 -9.87 -0.12
CA PHE A 395 -14.36 -9.74 0.20
C PHE A 395 -13.59 -10.99 -0.21
N TYR A 396 -12.30 -10.83 -0.43
CA TYR A 396 -11.37 -11.93 -0.58
C TYR A 396 -10.01 -11.55 0.00
N GLY A 397 -9.15 -12.52 0.20
CA GLY A 397 -7.81 -12.24 0.67
C GLY A 397 -6.97 -13.48 0.86
N ARG A 398 -5.74 -13.23 1.31
CA ARG A 398 -4.75 -14.23 1.70
C ARG A 398 -4.24 -13.93 3.09
N SER A 399 -4.13 -14.99 3.88
CA SER A 399 -3.60 -14.93 5.24
C SER A 399 -2.42 -15.87 5.34
N TRP A 400 -1.44 -15.52 6.17
CA TRP A 400 -0.39 -16.47 6.52
C TRP A 400 -1.03 -17.69 7.21
N TRP A 401 -0.44 -18.86 7.03
CA TRP A 401 -0.86 -20.07 7.71
C TRP A 401 0.33 -20.71 8.38
N GLY A 402 0.24 -20.92 9.70
CA GLY A 402 1.32 -21.53 10.44
C GLY A 402 2.45 -20.55 10.82
N ARG A 403 2.37 -19.28 10.42
CA ARG A 403 3.35 -18.22 10.72
C ARG A 403 2.64 -16.90 10.99
N MET A 404 3.34 -15.98 11.66
CA MET A 404 2.89 -14.60 11.92
C MET A 404 1.44 -14.52 12.42
N CYS A 405 1.08 -15.40 13.36
CA CYS A 405 -0.26 -15.48 13.96
C CYS A 405 -1.42 -15.57 12.94
N ASP A 406 -1.15 -16.16 11.78
CA ASP A 406 -2.08 -16.35 10.68
C ASP A 406 -2.67 -15.03 10.12
N ALA A 407 -1.91 -13.94 10.24
CA ALA A 407 -2.34 -12.59 9.87
C ALA A 407 -2.63 -12.43 8.37
N ILE A 408 -3.52 -11.50 8.04
CA ILE A 408 -3.84 -11.14 6.65
C ILE A 408 -2.66 -10.38 6.04
N PHE A 409 -2.25 -10.76 4.82
CA PHE A 409 -1.24 -10.05 4.03
C PHE A 409 -1.77 -9.57 2.68
N GLU A 410 -2.92 -10.07 2.24
CA GLU A 410 -3.69 -9.52 1.11
C GLU A 410 -5.15 -9.37 1.52
N PHE A 411 -5.73 -8.20 1.28
CA PHE A 411 -7.16 -7.97 1.42
C PHE A 411 -7.72 -7.34 0.15
N GLY A 412 -8.87 -7.80 -0.31
CA GLY A 412 -9.51 -7.32 -1.52
C GLY A 412 -11.04 -7.31 -1.48
N ILE A 413 -11.61 -6.52 -2.39
CA ILE A 413 -13.04 -6.36 -2.61
C ILE A 413 -13.46 -7.01 -3.93
N LEU A 414 -14.62 -7.64 -3.90
CA LEU A 414 -15.39 -8.07 -5.06
C LEU A 414 -16.45 -7.03 -5.36
N THR A 415 -16.56 -6.60 -6.62
CA THR A 415 -17.56 -5.61 -7.01
C THR A 415 -18.37 -6.04 -8.21
N ALA A 416 -19.63 -5.63 -8.24
CA ALA A 416 -20.58 -5.86 -9.32
C ALA A 416 -21.19 -4.54 -9.80
N PRO A 417 -21.66 -4.44 -11.05
CA PRO A 417 -22.48 -3.31 -11.49
C PRO A 417 -23.68 -3.10 -10.56
N ARG A 418 -24.05 -1.83 -10.33
CA ARG A 418 -25.27 -1.49 -9.58
C ARG A 418 -26.52 -1.97 -10.31
N GLY A 419 -27.57 -2.30 -9.56
CA GLY A 419 -28.84 -2.78 -10.10
C GLY A 419 -28.82 -4.24 -10.60
N VAL A 420 -27.69 -4.95 -10.47
CA VAL A 420 -27.57 -6.35 -10.86
C VAL A 420 -27.74 -7.27 -9.65
N HIS A 421 -28.58 -8.29 -9.81
CA HIS A 421 -28.67 -9.43 -8.91
C HIS A 421 -27.58 -10.45 -9.26
N LEU A 422 -26.86 -10.93 -8.25
CA LEU A 422 -25.83 -11.96 -8.47
C LEU A 422 -26.50 -13.27 -8.92
N PRO A 423 -26.07 -13.85 -10.06
CA PRO A 423 -26.59 -15.13 -10.52
C PRO A 423 -26.28 -16.25 -9.53
N GLU A 424 -27.11 -17.27 -9.51
CA GLU A 424 -26.96 -18.44 -8.64
C GLU A 424 -25.60 -19.14 -8.79
N ALA A 425 -25.10 -19.23 -10.02
CA ALA A 425 -23.81 -19.84 -10.34
C ALA A 425 -22.65 -19.26 -9.51
N VAL A 426 -22.73 -17.98 -9.11
CA VAL A 426 -21.72 -17.32 -8.27
C VAL A 426 -21.51 -18.07 -6.95
N TYR A 427 -22.57 -18.58 -6.34
CA TYR A 427 -22.49 -19.20 -5.00
C TYR A 427 -21.87 -20.60 -5.01
N GLY A 428 -21.74 -21.22 -6.19
CA GLY A 428 -21.07 -22.51 -6.37
C GLY A 428 -19.62 -22.42 -6.87
N MET A 429 -19.11 -21.21 -7.15
CA MET A 429 -17.76 -21.02 -7.69
C MET A 429 -16.70 -21.10 -6.59
N LYS A 430 -15.66 -21.92 -6.81
CA LYS A 430 -14.55 -22.13 -5.87
C LYS A 430 -13.80 -20.82 -5.59
N GLU A 431 -13.77 -19.91 -6.55
CA GLU A 431 -13.14 -18.59 -6.49
C GLU A 431 -13.76 -17.66 -5.43
N PHE A 432 -14.97 -17.98 -4.95
CA PHE A 432 -15.71 -17.22 -3.94
C PHE A 432 -15.88 -17.99 -2.62
N MET A 433 -15.10 -19.06 -2.42
CA MET A 433 -15.14 -19.90 -1.25
C MET A 433 -13.87 -19.75 -0.39
N ASN A 434 -13.98 -20.14 0.88
CA ASN A 434 -12.84 -20.30 1.76
C ASN A 434 -12.21 -21.69 1.53
N THR A 435 -10.89 -21.77 1.33
CA THR A 435 -10.24 -23.01 0.86
C THR A 435 -9.88 -24.01 1.97
N ASP A 436 -10.24 -23.75 3.22
CA ASP A 436 -9.90 -24.60 4.39
C ASP A 436 -8.43 -25.05 4.48
N GLY A 437 -7.52 -24.23 3.94
CA GLY A 437 -6.07 -24.50 3.98
C GLY A 437 -5.65 -25.82 3.33
N LYS A 438 -6.42 -26.34 2.34
CA LYS A 438 -6.18 -27.63 1.68
C LYS A 438 -6.24 -28.85 2.61
N TYR A 439 -6.73 -28.73 3.85
CA TYR A 439 -7.08 -29.93 4.62
C TYR A 439 -8.35 -30.52 4.04
N ASN A 440 -8.29 -31.79 3.62
CA ASN A 440 -9.49 -32.60 3.41
C ASN A 440 -10.16 -32.74 4.78
N VAL A 441 -11.05 -31.81 5.12
CA VAL A 441 -11.89 -31.93 6.30
C VAL A 441 -12.97 -32.96 5.94
N SER A 442 -12.79 -34.17 6.48
CA SER A 442 -13.77 -35.27 6.42
C SER A 442 -15.06 -34.91 7.13
#